data_AF-A0A959PR93-F1
#
_entry.id   AF-A0A959PR93-F1
#
_cell.length_a   1.000
_cell.length_b   1.000
_cell.length_c   1.000
_cell.angle_alpha   90.00
_cell.angle_beta   90.00
_cell.angle_gamma   90.00
#
_symmetry.space_group_name_H-M   'P 1'
#
loop_
_entity.id
_entity.type
_entity.pdbx_description
1 polymer ?
#
loop_
_entity_poly.entity_id
_entity_poly.type
_entity_poly.pdbx_seq_one_letter_code
_entity_poly.pdbx_strand_id
1 'polypeptide(L)'
;MNSILKFTLIIVFGAILIQCTPDEVETPATYSASPISFTYGGLPTPDLPTDNILTDEGIKLGRMLFYETLLSKDNTQACASCHQQKDGFSDFNQFSKGVEGKFGERQAMPIFNMA
;
A
#
# COMPACT_ATOMS: atom_id res chain seq x y z
N MET A 1 11.01 -22.69 -46.68
CA MET A 1 10.28 -22.41 -45.42
C MET A 1 9.44 -23.64 -45.10
N ASN A 2 9.99 -24.51 -44.26
CA ASN A 2 9.62 -25.92 -44.19
C ASN A 2 8.22 -26.11 -43.61
N SER A 3 7.43 -27.00 -44.24
CA SER A 3 6.07 -27.38 -43.80
C SER A 3 6.01 -27.70 -42.30
N ILE A 4 7.06 -28.31 -41.77
CA ILE A 4 7.25 -28.65 -40.35
C ILE A 4 7.16 -27.41 -39.44
N LEU A 5 7.78 -26.28 -39.81
CA LEU A 5 7.79 -25.06 -39.00
C LEU A 5 6.39 -24.43 -38.90
N LYS A 6 5.57 -24.58 -39.94
CA LYS A 6 4.17 -24.11 -39.95
C LYS A 6 3.30 -24.96 -39.02
N PHE A 7 3.47 -26.28 -39.03
CA PHE A 7 2.75 -27.17 -38.12
C PHE A 7 3.10 -26.90 -36.65
N THR A 8 4.38 -26.67 -36.33
CA THR A 8 4.80 -26.32 -34.97
C THR A 8 4.16 -25.00 -34.50
N LEU A 9 4.13 -23.98 -35.36
CA LEU A 9 3.48 -22.69 -35.06
C LEU A 9 1.97 -22.83 -34.80
N ILE A 10 1.28 -23.67 -35.57
CA ILE A 10 -0.16 -23.92 -35.39
C ILE A 10 -0.43 -24.65 -34.07
N ILE A 11 0.41 -25.62 -33.71
CA ILE A 11 0.28 -26.37 -32.44
C ILE A 11 0.54 -25.45 -31.24
N VAL A 12 1.56 -24.60 -31.31
CA VAL A 12 1.86 -23.63 -30.23
C VAL A 12 0.73 -22.61 -30.09
N PHE A 13 0.22 -22.08 -31.21
CA PHE A 13 -0.91 -21.16 -31.18
C PHE A 13 -2.18 -21.82 -30.64
N GLY A 14 -2.44 -23.08 -31.02
CA GLY A 14 -3.54 -23.88 -30.46
C GLY A 14 -3.39 -24.12 -28.96
N ALA A 15 -2.18 -24.41 -28.48
CA ALA A 15 -1.92 -24.60 -27.05
C ALA A 15 -2.12 -23.31 -26.23
N ILE A 16 -1.75 -22.15 -26.78
CA ILE A 16 -2.00 -20.84 -26.14
C ILE A 16 -3.51 -20.57 -26.01
N LEU A 17 -4.31 -20.98 -26.99
CA LEU A 17 -5.77 -20.83 -26.94
C LEU A 17 -6.45 -21.77 -25.94
N ILE A 18 -5.83 -22.91 -25.60
CA ILE A 18 -6.37 -23.88 -24.63
C ILE A 18 -6.07 -23.47 -23.18
N GLN A 19 -5.14 -22.54 -22.95
CA GLN A 19 -4.70 -22.12 -21.62
C GLN A 19 -5.67 -21.16 -20.89
N CYS A 20 -6.83 -20.86 -21.47
CA CYS A 20 -7.83 -20.00 -20.83
C CYS A 20 -8.71 -20.83 -19.88
N THR A 21 -8.21 -21.12 -18.68
CA THR A 21 -9.06 -21.60 -17.57
C THR A 21 -9.67 -20.40 -16.86
N PRO A 22 -10.95 -20.44 -16.47
CA PRO A 22 -11.52 -19.41 -15.60
C PRO A 22 -10.67 -19.30 -14.33
N ASP A 23 -10.34 -18.07 -13.93
CA ASP A 23 -9.70 -17.84 -12.64
C ASP A 23 -10.60 -18.43 -11.54
N GLU A 24 -9.99 -19.08 -10.53
CA GLU A 24 -10.75 -19.47 -9.34
C GLU A 24 -11.35 -18.20 -8.74
N VAL A 25 -12.66 -18.24 -8.48
CA VAL A 25 -13.34 -17.15 -7.77
C VAL A 25 -12.79 -17.17 -6.35
N GLU A 26 -11.76 -16.36 -6.10
CA GLU A 26 -11.30 -16.12 -4.75
C GLU A 26 -12.49 -15.60 -3.96
N THR A 27 -12.90 -16.38 -2.95
CA THR A 27 -13.96 -15.95 -2.03
C THR A 27 -13.54 -14.61 -1.43
N PRO A 28 -14.41 -13.59 -1.44
CA PRO A 28 -14.08 -12.29 -0.86
C PRO A 28 -13.55 -12.50 0.56
N ALA A 29 -12.39 -11.89 0.85
CA ALA A 29 -11.83 -11.94 2.20
C ALA A 29 -12.91 -11.52 3.20
N THR A 30 -13.16 -12.37 4.21
CA THR A 30 -14.13 -12.03 5.26
C THR A 30 -13.51 -10.93 6.11
N TYR A 31 -14.02 -9.71 5.97
CA TYR A 31 -13.59 -8.58 6.79
C TYR A 31 -14.07 -8.78 8.23
N SER A 32 -13.14 -8.98 9.15
CA SER A 32 -13.39 -8.88 10.59
C SER A 32 -12.88 -7.53 11.06
N ALA A 33 -13.66 -6.84 11.88
CA ALA A 33 -13.34 -5.52 12.40
C ALA A 33 -13.55 -5.56 13.92
N SER A 34 -12.53 -6.03 14.62
CA SER A 34 -12.50 -6.15 16.07
C SER A 34 -12.32 -4.76 16.68
N PRO A 35 -13.33 -4.21 17.39
CA PRO A 35 -13.22 -2.87 17.98
C PRO A 35 -12.14 -2.85 19.07
N ILE A 36 -11.36 -1.78 19.11
CA ILE A 36 -10.33 -1.58 20.13
C ILE A 36 -10.73 -0.45 21.10
N SER A 37 -10.40 -0.62 22.38
CA SER A 37 -10.46 0.44 23.38
C SER A 37 -9.04 0.85 23.77
N PHE A 38 -8.73 2.13 23.63
CA PHE A 38 -7.43 2.70 23.98
C PHE A 38 -7.49 3.48 25.30
N THR A 39 -6.39 3.44 26.05
CA THR A 39 -6.12 4.38 27.14
C THR A 39 -5.01 5.33 26.70
N TYR A 40 -5.26 6.64 26.79
CA TYR A 40 -4.35 7.67 26.28
C TYR A 40 -3.27 8.10 27.30
N GLY A 41 -3.14 7.38 28.41
CA GLY A 41 -2.01 7.56 29.36
C GLY A 41 -1.86 8.96 29.97
N GLY A 42 -2.94 9.76 29.99
CA GLY A 42 -2.95 11.14 30.48
C GLY A 42 -3.04 12.22 29.40
N LEU A 43 -2.95 11.85 28.11
CA LEU A 43 -3.26 12.74 27.00
C LEU A 43 -4.78 12.94 26.87
N PRO A 44 -5.24 14.08 26.32
CA PRO A 44 -6.65 14.27 25.99
C PRO A 44 -7.12 13.20 24.99
N THR A 45 -8.38 12.80 25.11
CA THR A 45 -9.01 11.94 24.11
C THR A 45 -9.07 12.68 22.77
N PRO A 46 -8.55 12.10 21.68
CA PRO A 46 -8.62 12.70 20.36
C PRO A 46 -10.06 12.77 19.84
N ASP A 47 -10.34 13.72 18.96
CA ASP A 47 -11.65 13.87 18.31
C ASP A 47 -11.73 12.87 17.14
N LEU A 48 -12.26 11.67 17.44
CA LEU A 48 -12.32 10.60 16.45
C LEU A 48 -13.62 10.67 15.62
N PRO A 49 -13.52 10.52 14.29
CA PRO A 49 -14.68 10.50 13.40
C PRO A 49 -15.60 9.30 13.70
N THR A 50 -16.91 9.53 13.77
CA THR A 50 -17.90 8.50 14.09
C THR A 50 -18.10 7.47 12.99
N ASP A 51 -17.74 7.81 11.74
CA ASP A 51 -17.83 6.94 10.56
C ASP A 51 -16.56 6.12 10.31
N ASN A 52 -15.51 6.28 11.12
CA ASN A 52 -14.28 5.50 11.04
C ASN A 52 -13.82 5.03 12.43
N ILE A 53 -14.51 4.01 12.95
CA ILE A 53 -14.24 3.40 14.24
C ILE A 53 -12.91 2.64 14.19
N LEU A 54 -12.06 2.86 15.20
CA LEU A 54 -10.79 2.14 15.33
C LEU A 54 -11.02 0.65 15.57
N THR A 55 -10.34 -0.17 14.77
CA THR A 55 -10.34 -1.63 14.85
C THR A 55 -8.92 -2.15 14.75
N ASP A 56 -8.65 -3.34 15.30
CA ASP A 56 -7.33 -3.97 15.19
C ASP A 56 -6.92 -4.17 13.73
N GLU A 57 -7.85 -4.59 12.88
CA GLU A 57 -7.64 -4.82 11.46
C GLU A 57 -7.47 -3.51 10.70
N GLY A 58 -8.23 -2.47 11.04
CA GLY A 58 -8.05 -1.12 10.48
C GLY A 58 -6.69 -0.52 10.81
N ILE A 59 -6.21 -0.68 12.05
CA ILE A 59 -4.88 -0.22 12.47
C ILE A 59 -3.78 -0.99 11.72
N LYS A 60 -3.90 -2.32 11.62
CA LYS A 60 -2.94 -3.15 10.87
C LYS A 60 -2.92 -2.79 9.39
N LEU A 61 -4.08 -2.61 8.77
CA LEU A 61 -4.21 -2.20 7.38
C LEU A 61 -3.60 -0.81 7.15
N GLY A 62 -3.94 0.17 7.98
CA GLY A 62 -3.35 1.51 7.91
C GLY A 62 -1.83 1.47 8.04
N ARG A 63 -1.28 0.65 8.94
CA ARG A 63 0.16 0.42 9.04
C ARG A 63 0.74 -0.19 7.77
N MET A 64 0.11 -1.20 7.18
CA MET A 64 0.59 -1.79 5.93
C MET A 64 0.63 -0.75 4.81
N LEU A 65 -0.46 0.00 4.62
CA LEU A 65 -0.57 1.05 3.61
C LEU A 65 0.44 2.18 3.82
N PHE A 66 0.74 2.56 5.06
CA PHE A 66 1.72 3.58 5.37
C PHE A 66 3.14 3.25 4.85
N TYR A 67 3.47 1.96 4.78
CA TYR A 67 4.74 1.44 4.28
C TYR A 67 4.65 0.88 2.84
N GLU A 68 3.48 0.99 2.19
CA GLU A 68 3.24 0.44 0.85
C GLU A 68 3.70 1.41 -0.23
N THR A 69 4.57 0.95 -1.15
CA THR A 69 5.07 1.79 -2.23
C THR A 69 4.15 1.80 -3.44
N LEU A 70 3.31 0.78 -3.63
CA LEU A 70 2.32 0.70 -4.71
C LEU A 70 1.28 1.82 -4.67
N LEU A 71 1.18 2.57 -3.56
CA LEU A 71 0.35 3.77 -3.47
C LEU A 71 0.96 4.99 -4.17
N SER A 72 2.26 4.96 -4.49
CA SER A 72 2.90 6.03 -5.27
C SER A 72 2.76 5.81 -6.78
N LYS A 73 2.85 6.91 -7.54
CA LYS A 73 2.69 6.93 -9.00
C LYS A 73 3.57 5.94 -9.76
N ASP A 74 4.77 5.63 -9.26
CA ASP A 74 5.75 4.78 -9.93
C ASP A 74 6.21 3.59 -9.06
N ASN A 75 5.48 3.31 -7.98
CA ASN A 75 5.74 2.22 -7.04
C ASN A 75 7.07 2.33 -6.26
N THR A 76 7.69 3.51 -6.18
CA THR A 76 9.00 3.68 -5.53
C THR A 76 8.96 4.33 -4.14
N GLN A 77 7.84 4.95 -3.74
CA GLN A 77 7.74 5.69 -2.48
C GLN A 77 6.49 5.34 -1.69
N ALA A 78 6.62 5.34 -0.36
CA ALA A 78 5.51 5.18 0.58
C ALA A 78 5.40 6.43 1.46
N CYS A 79 4.36 6.51 2.30
CA CYS A 79 4.28 7.57 3.32
C CYS A 79 5.52 7.56 4.23
N ALA A 80 5.98 6.36 4.58
CA ALA A 80 7.18 6.13 5.38
C ALA A 80 8.49 6.60 4.72
N SER A 81 8.53 6.87 3.42
CA SER A 81 9.72 7.39 2.74
C SER A 81 10.07 8.81 3.21
N CYS A 82 9.07 9.63 3.51
CA CYS A 82 9.25 10.99 4.05
C CYS A 82 8.96 11.06 5.56
N HIS A 83 8.14 10.16 6.10
CA HIS A 83 7.78 10.13 7.52
C HIS A 83 8.43 8.93 8.23
N GLN A 84 9.76 8.98 8.38
CA GLN A 84 10.57 7.84 8.82
C GLN A 84 10.49 7.66 10.34
N GLN A 85 10.08 6.47 10.80
CA GLN A 85 9.94 6.17 12.22
C GLN A 85 11.23 6.42 13.03
N LYS A 86 12.40 6.10 12.46
CA LYS A 86 13.70 6.32 13.11
C LYS A 86 14.04 7.80 13.35
N ASP A 87 13.43 8.70 12.58
CA ASP A 87 13.63 10.14 12.65
C ASP A 87 12.40 10.83 13.27
N GLY A 88 11.64 10.12 14.11
CA GLY A 88 10.44 10.67 14.75
C GLY A 88 9.27 10.87 13.78
N PHE A 89 9.11 9.97 12.82
CA PHE A 89 8.10 10.05 11.75
C PHE A 89 8.20 11.32 10.91
N SER A 90 9.43 11.78 10.67
CA SER A 90 9.80 12.95 9.87
C SER A 90 10.89 12.55 8.86
N ASP A 91 11.32 13.48 8.02
CA ASP A 91 12.45 13.27 7.10
C ASP A 91 13.71 13.90 7.71
N PHE A 92 14.83 13.18 7.64
CA PHE A 92 16.13 13.71 8.06
C PHE A 92 16.61 14.86 7.15
N ASN A 93 16.13 14.90 5.91
CA ASN A 93 16.44 15.99 4.98
C ASN A 93 15.62 17.25 5.34
N GLN A 94 16.19 18.42 5.06
CA GLN A 94 15.44 19.69 5.16
C GLN A 94 14.20 19.70 4.25
N PHE A 95 14.32 19.13 3.06
CA PHE A 95 13.21 18.98 2.12
C PHE A 95 13.19 17.53 1.61
N SER A 96 12.00 16.94 1.54
CA SER A 96 11.84 15.58 1.05
C SER A 96 11.97 15.52 -0.47
N LYS A 97 12.54 14.42 -0.96
CA LYS A 97 12.62 14.13 -2.40
C LYS A 97 11.36 13.36 -2.82
N GLY A 98 10.50 13.99 -3.61
CA GLY A 98 9.26 13.37 -4.10
C GLY A 98 9.49 12.32 -5.20
N VAL A 99 8.39 11.71 -5.66
CA VAL A 99 8.37 10.59 -6.63
C VAL A 99 9.12 10.90 -7.94
N GLU A 100 9.03 12.15 -8.42
CA GLU A 100 9.74 12.58 -9.64
C GLU A 100 11.22 12.95 -9.40
N GLY A 101 11.75 12.64 -8.22
CA GLY A 101 13.10 12.97 -7.80
C GLY A 101 13.37 14.45 -7.51
N LYS A 102 12.33 15.28 -7.50
CA LYS A 102 12.41 16.71 -7.17
C LYS A 102 12.24 16.92 -5.67
N PHE A 103 12.95 17.89 -5.12
CA PHE A 103 12.76 18.31 -3.73
C PHE A 103 11.51 19.18 -3.60
N GLY A 104 10.78 19.01 -2.50
CA GLY A 104 9.69 19.90 -2.11
C GLY A 104 10.18 21.24 -1.55
N GLU A 105 9.24 22.08 -1.13
CA GLU A 105 9.51 23.41 -0.57
C GLU A 105 9.34 23.47 0.96
N ARG A 106 8.93 22.36 1.58
CA ARG A 106 8.67 22.23 3.01
C ARG A 106 9.30 20.97 3.56
N GLN A 107 9.68 21.04 4.82
CA GLN A 107 10.16 19.89 5.58
C GLN A 107 8.98 18.99 5.92
N ALA A 108 9.15 17.67 5.78
CA ALA A 108 8.12 16.70 6.15
C ALA A 108 7.98 16.67 7.67
N MET A 109 6.91 17.29 8.18
CA MET A 109 6.66 17.38 9.61
C MET A 109 6.55 16.00 10.28
N PRO A 110 6.89 15.87 11.58
CA PRO A 110 6.56 14.70 12.35
C PRO A 110 5.03 14.49 12.39
N ILE A 111 4.58 13.24 12.28
CA ILE A 111 3.15 12.88 12.27
C ILE A 111 2.68 12.11 13.50
N PHE A 112 3.52 11.99 14.53
CA PHE A 112 3.07 11.45 15.82
C PHE A 112 2.18 12.48 16.54
N ASN A 113 1.16 12.01 17.27
CA ASN A 113 0.24 12.84 18.07
C ASN A 113 -0.56 13.88 17.26
N MET A 114 -0.90 13.59 16.00
CA MET A 114 -1.72 14.46 15.13
C MET A 114 -3.23 14.24 15.28
N ALA A 115 -3.65 13.30 16.13
CA ALA A 115 -5.06 12.91 16.32
C ALA A 115 -5.79 13.83 17.33
#